data_AF-A0A4V6CU38-F1
#
_entry.id   AF-A0A4V6CU38-F1
#
_cell.length_a   1.000
_cell.length_b   1.000
_cell.length_c   1.000
_cell.angle_alpha   90.00
_cell.angle_beta   90.00
_cell.angle_gamma   90.00
#
_symmetry.space_group_name_H-M   'P 1'
#
loop_
_entity.id
_entity.type
_entity.pdbx_description
1 polymer ?
#
loop_
_entity_poly.entity_id
_entity_poly.type
_entity_poly.pdbx_seq_one_letter_code
_entity_poly.pdbx_strand_id
1 'polypeptide(L)'
;MPAPVTSAVPSEGLLQIGEVATRTDLSVRTIRHWEDIGLISPSARSRGGFRLYSLEDVARIRLLRYMKPLNFTLEQMRELLELRDQVVASGGAGDRGLVWPPSSAVADADTASRVVLDLERYTELAARRLQQLHQQIGEVEEFVAQLREEVNRGRGAS
;
A
#
# COMPACT_ATOMS: atom_id res chain seq x y z
N MET A 1 -6.02 16.64 33.73
CA MET A 1 -6.60 16.93 32.40
C MET A 1 -5.57 16.55 31.35
N PRO A 2 -5.82 15.62 30.41
CA PRO A 2 -4.92 15.45 29.28
C PRO A 2 -5.15 16.57 28.25
N ALA A 3 -4.04 17.05 27.70
CA ALA A 3 -3.95 18.14 26.72
C ALA A 3 -4.61 17.78 25.37
N PRO A 4 -5.07 18.76 24.58
CA PRO A 4 -5.55 18.51 23.23
C PRO A 4 -4.39 18.07 22.32
N VAL A 5 -4.54 16.93 21.66
CA VAL A 5 -3.66 16.56 20.55
C VAL A 5 -4.05 17.46 19.37
N THR A 6 -3.19 18.41 19.03
CA THR A 6 -3.35 19.25 17.85
C THR A 6 -3.02 18.40 16.63
N SER A 7 -4.05 17.92 15.93
CA SER A 7 -3.94 17.40 14.57
C SER A 7 -3.88 18.58 13.59
N ALA A 8 -2.68 18.94 13.15
CA ALA A 8 -2.51 19.83 12.02
C ALA A 8 -2.17 19.00 10.78
N VAL A 9 -3.19 18.62 10.00
CA VAL A 9 -3.03 18.16 8.61
C VAL A 9 -3.77 19.18 7.73
N PRO A 10 -3.13 19.71 6.66
CA PRO A 10 -3.64 20.86 5.92
C PRO A 10 -4.92 20.55 5.13
N SER A 11 -5.73 21.59 4.97
CA SER A 11 -7.09 21.61 4.41
C SER A 11 -7.12 21.54 2.88
N GLU A 12 -6.46 20.55 2.26
CA GLU A 12 -6.75 20.17 0.88
C GLU A 12 -7.78 19.03 0.86
N GLY A 13 -9.05 19.43 0.74
CA GLY A 13 -10.22 18.64 0.35
C GLY A 13 -10.33 17.20 0.88
N LEU A 14 -11.07 17.02 1.97
CA LEU A 14 -11.58 15.70 2.34
C LEU A 14 -12.41 15.09 1.19
N LEU A 15 -12.06 13.87 0.79
CA LEU A 15 -12.65 13.19 -0.36
C LEU A 15 -13.73 12.20 0.09
N GLN A 16 -14.75 11.99 -0.74
CA GLN A 16 -15.71 10.90 -0.48
C GLN A 16 -15.19 9.56 -1.01
N ILE A 17 -15.75 8.45 -0.51
CA ILE A 17 -15.33 7.09 -0.89
C ILE A 17 -15.37 6.85 -2.42
N GLY A 18 -16.32 7.47 -3.13
CA GLY A 18 -16.41 7.37 -4.59
C GLY A 18 -15.24 8.05 -5.30
N GLU A 19 -14.81 9.21 -4.83
CA GLU A 19 -13.66 9.91 -5.37
C GLU A 19 -12.35 9.18 -5.05
N VAL A 20 -12.24 8.62 -3.84
CA VAL A 20 -11.11 7.77 -3.46
C VAL A 20 -11.05 6.53 -4.36
N ALA A 21 -12.17 5.87 -4.62
CA ALA A 21 -12.26 4.73 -5.53
C ALA A 21 -11.71 5.10 -6.93
N THR A 22 -12.13 6.23 -7.50
CA THR A 22 -11.60 6.72 -8.78
C THR A 22 -10.11 7.02 -8.74
N ARG A 23 -9.62 7.74 -7.71
CA ARG A 23 -8.20 8.14 -7.58
C ARG A 23 -7.24 6.98 -7.30
N THR A 24 -7.77 5.87 -6.79
CA THR A 24 -6.99 4.69 -6.44
C THR A 24 -7.21 3.53 -7.39
N ASP A 25 -8.11 3.66 -8.38
CA ASP A 25 -8.46 2.59 -9.30
C ASP A 25 -8.88 1.31 -8.55
N LEU A 26 -9.72 1.50 -7.54
CA LEU A 26 -10.28 0.44 -6.70
C LEU A 26 -11.79 0.55 -6.69
N SER A 27 -12.46 -0.59 -6.51
CA SER A 27 -13.90 -0.56 -6.26
C SER A 27 -14.20 0.01 -4.87
N VAL A 28 -15.31 0.73 -4.74
CA VAL A 28 -15.86 1.16 -3.43
C VAL A 28 -16.03 -0.05 -2.49
N ARG A 29 -16.39 -1.22 -3.02
CA ARG A 29 -16.49 -2.47 -2.26
C ARG A 29 -15.16 -2.88 -1.63
N THR A 30 -14.06 -2.77 -2.37
CA THR A 30 -12.71 -3.09 -1.87
C THR A 30 -12.34 -2.16 -0.72
N ILE A 31 -12.58 -0.86 -0.88
CA ILE A 31 -12.27 0.14 0.16
C ILE A 31 -13.10 -0.13 1.41
N ARG A 32 -14.41 -0.36 1.28
CA ARG A 32 -15.26 -0.74 2.42
C ARG A 32 -14.81 -2.03 3.10
N HIS A 33 -14.44 -3.03 2.32
CA HIS A 33 -13.94 -4.28 2.89
C HIS A 33 -12.68 -4.05 3.75
N TRP A 34 -11.76 -3.19 3.30
CA TRP A 34 -10.58 -2.81 4.08
C TRP A 34 -10.92 -2.00 5.33
N GLU A 35 -11.97 -1.18 5.31
CA GLU A 35 -12.49 -0.54 6.53
C GLU A 35 -13.08 -1.56 7.50
N ASP A 36 -13.90 -2.48 6.99
CA ASP A 36 -14.62 -3.46 7.82
C ASP A 36 -13.64 -4.38 8.57
N ILE A 37 -12.50 -4.70 7.96
CA ILE A 37 -11.42 -5.47 8.61
C ILE A 37 -10.41 -4.57 9.35
N GLY A 38 -10.61 -3.26 9.37
CA GLY A 38 -9.80 -2.30 10.12
C GLY A 38 -8.39 -2.05 9.58
N LEU A 39 -8.14 -2.21 8.28
CA LEU A 39 -6.87 -1.80 7.65
C LEU A 39 -6.82 -0.29 7.39
N ILE A 40 -7.98 0.32 7.13
CA ILE A 40 -8.12 1.75 6.89
C ILE A 40 -9.29 2.28 7.71
N SER A 41 -9.24 3.57 8.03
CA SER A 41 -10.34 4.27 8.70
C SER A 41 -10.51 5.63 8.03
N PRO A 42 -11.76 6.09 7.79
CA PRO A 42 -11.97 7.42 7.24
C PRO A 42 -11.54 8.48 8.26
N SER A 43 -10.76 9.47 7.82
CA SER A 43 -10.32 10.59 8.66
C SER A 43 -11.47 11.40 9.27
N ALA A 44 -12.62 11.46 8.59
CA ALA A 44 -13.76 12.22 9.07
C ALA A 44 -15.10 11.65 8.59
N ARG A 45 -16.18 12.22 9.13
CA ARG A 45 -17.53 12.07 8.61
C ARG A 45 -18.12 13.44 8.33
N SER A 46 -18.85 13.57 7.23
CA SER A 46 -19.58 14.80 6.93
C SER A 46 -20.78 14.96 7.88
N ARG A 47 -21.37 16.16 7.92
CA ARG A 47 -22.61 16.41 8.69
C ARG A 47 -23.77 15.49 8.27
N GLY A 48 -23.79 15.01 7.02
CA GLY A 48 -24.77 14.05 6.52
C GLY A 48 -24.40 12.58 6.76
N GLY A 49 -23.32 12.29 7.49
CA GLY A 49 -22.89 10.92 7.81
C GLY A 49 -22.01 10.25 6.74
N PHE A 50 -21.67 10.95 5.65
CA PHE A 50 -20.80 10.40 4.60
C PHE A 50 -19.36 10.25 5.09
N ARG A 51 -18.69 9.17 4.67
CA ARG A 51 -17.27 8.93 4.97
C ARG A 51 -16.39 9.88 4.17
N LEU A 52 -15.44 10.49 4.86
CA LEU A 52 -14.51 11.46 4.31
C LEU A 52 -13.08 11.01 4.56
N TYR A 53 -12.25 11.04 3.52
CA TYR A 53 -10.87 10.56 3.53
C TYR A 53 -9.92 11.71 3.24
N SER A 54 -8.85 11.79 4.02
CA SER A 54 -7.75 12.72 3.76
C SER A 54 -6.87 12.23 2.60
N LEU A 55 -5.96 13.08 2.13
CA LEU A 55 -4.92 12.64 1.19
C LEU A 55 -4.01 11.57 1.80
N GLU A 56 -3.84 11.58 3.11
CA GLU A 56 -3.09 10.56 3.83
C GLU A 56 -3.79 9.20 3.78
N ASP A 57 -5.10 9.17 3.98
CA ASP A 57 -5.91 7.95 3.81
C ASP A 57 -5.79 7.42 2.38
N VAL A 58 -5.80 8.30 1.37
CA VAL A 58 -5.60 7.91 -0.03
C VAL A 58 -4.23 7.27 -0.24
N ALA A 59 -3.17 7.84 0.34
CA ALA A 59 -1.84 7.25 0.28
C ALA A 59 -1.78 5.87 0.95
N ARG A 60 -2.47 5.70 2.10
CA ARG A 60 -2.64 4.42 2.79
C ARG A 60 -3.32 3.37 1.90
N ILE A 61 -4.42 3.76 1.26
CA ILE A 61 -5.20 2.91 0.34
C ILE A 61 -4.39 2.52 -0.89
N ARG A 62 -3.57 3.44 -1.44
CA ARG A 62 -2.67 3.14 -2.56
C ARG A 62 -1.61 2.11 -2.19
N LEU A 63 -1.06 2.16 -0.98
CA LEU A 63 -0.10 1.17 -0.51
C LEU A 63 -0.72 -0.23 -0.47
N LEU A 64 -1.93 -0.36 0.11
CA LEU A 64 -2.68 -1.63 0.11
C LEU A 64 -2.96 -2.17 -1.29
N ARG A 65 -3.23 -1.30 -2.27
CA ARG A 65 -3.40 -1.70 -3.68
C ARG A 65 -2.17 -2.40 -4.24
N TYR A 66 -0.97 -1.91 -3.96
CA TYR A 66 0.28 -2.52 -4.45
C TYR A 66 0.60 -3.85 -3.77
N MET A 67 0.21 -4.01 -2.50
CA MET A 67 0.48 -5.24 -1.74
C MET A 67 -0.40 -6.41 -2.18
N LYS A 68 -1.63 -6.13 -2.64
CA LYS A 68 -2.60 -7.18 -3.02
C LYS A 68 -2.10 -8.14 -4.11
N PRO A 69 -1.60 -7.70 -5.28
CA PRO A 69 -1.10 -8.61 -6.31
C PRO A 69 0.17 -9.36 -5.91
N LEU A 70 0.90 -8.88 -4.91
CA LEU A 70 2.10 -9.51 -4.39
C LEU A 70 1.80 -10.55 -3.29
N ASN A 71 0.54 -10.96 -3.10
CA ASN A 71 0.13 -11.99 -2.13
C ASN A 71 0.59 -11.71 -0.68
N PHE A 72 0.65 -10.44 -0.27
CA PHE A 72 0.85 -10.10 1.13
C PHE A 72 -0.31 -10.61 2.00
N THR A 73 0.00 -11.14 3.18
CA THR A 73 -1.02 -11.51 4.15
C THR A 73 -1.63 -10.24 4.79
N LEU A 74 -2.80 -10.36 5.39
CA LEU A 74 -3.43 -9.24 6.11
C LEU A 74 -2.54 -8.72 7.25
N GLU A 75 -1.82 -9.60 7.93
CA GLU A 75 -0.87 -9.25 8.98
C GLU A 75 0.29 -8.42 8.41
N GLN A 76 0.90 -8.87 7.32
CA GLN A 76 1.96 -8.12 6.66
C GLN A 76 1.49 -6.76 6.12
N MET A 77 0.24 -6.67 5.67
CA MET A 77 -0.39 -5.41 5.30
C MET A 77 -0.51 -4.46 6.50
N ARG A 78 -0.90 -4.95 7.68
CA ARG A 78 -0.98 -4.11 8.89
C ARG A 78 0.40 -3.60 9.30
N GLU A 79 1.39 -4.49 9.38
CA GLU A 79 2.76 -4.12 9.77
C GLU A 79 3.33 -3.03 8.86
N LEU A 80 3.21 -3.16 7.53
CA LEU A 80 3.74 -2.14 6.63
C LEU A 80 3.03 -0.79 6.76
N LEU A 81 1.73 -0.82 7.05
CA LEU A 81 0.97 0.39 7.31
C LEU A 81 1.41 1.07 8.61
N GLU A 82 1.68 0.31 9.68
CA GLU A 82 2.20 0.83 10.94
C GLU A 82 3.61 1.42 10.79
N LEU A 83 4.49 0.76 10.03
CA LEU A 83 5.82 1.28 9.70
C LEU A 83 5.73 2.60 8.96
N ARG A 84 4.82 2.71 7.98
CA ARG A 84 4.58 3.97 7.28
C ARG A 84 4.16 5.08 8.26
N ASP A 85 3.23 4.79 9.17
CA ASP A 85 2.73 5.79 10.12
C ASP A 85 3.85 6.26 11.06
N GLN A 86 4.78 5.38 11.46
CA GLN A 86 5.97 5.73 12.24
C GLN A 86 6.93 6.65 11.47
N VAL A 87 7.16 6.41 10.17
CA VAL A 87 7.98 7.28 9.32
C VAL A 87 7.35 8.67 9.15
N VAL A 88 6.04 8.73 8.92
CA VAL A 88 5.30 9.99 8.79
C VAL A 88 5.35 10.78 10.11
N ALA A 89 5.09 10.12 11.24
CA ALA A 89 5.14 10.74 12.58
C ALA A 89 6.55 11.26 12.94
N SER A 90 7.58 10.62 12.40
CA SER A 90 9.00 10.97 12.61
C SER A 90 9.47 12.16 11.76
N GLY A 91 8.61 12.76 10.92
CA GLY A 91 8.91 14.02 10.20
C GLY A 91 9.05 13.90 8.68
N GLY A 92 8.65 12.78 8.09
CA GLY A 92 8.67 12.56 6.64
C GLY A 92 7.46 13.13 5.91
N ALA A 93 7.22 14.44 6.00
CA ALA A 93 6.22 15.12 5.17
C ALA A 93 6.83 16.37 4.51
N GLY A 94 7.64 16.15 3.48
CA GLY A 94 8.23 17.21 2.68
C GLY A 94 8.79 16.67 1.37
N ASP A 95 8.04 16.88 0.29
CA ASP A 95 8.57 16.85 -1.07
C ASP A 95 9.84 17.71 -1.15
N ARG A 96 10.93 17.13 -1.67
CA ARG A 96 12.33 17.61 -1.80
C ARG A 96 13.26 17.42 -0.59
N GLY A 97 14.13 16.41 -0.72
CA GLY A 97 15.36 16.28 0.05
C GLY A 97 15.26 15.17 1.08
N LEU A 98 15.70 13.98 0.70
CA LEU A 98 15.85 12.81 1.56
C LEU A 98 16.82 13.16 2.72
N VAL A 99 16.30 13.64 3.85
CA VAL A 99 17.00 13.59 5.14
C VAL A 99 16.12 12.82 6.09
N TRP A 100 16.14 11.50 5.90
CA TRP A 100 15.96 10.53 6.97
C TRP A 100 17.37 10.17 7.45
N PRO A 101 17.71 10.25 8.75
CA PRO A 101 16.82 10.33 9.91
C PRO A 101 16.45 11.77 10.33
N PRO A 102 15.36 11.98 11.09
CA PRO A 102 14.98 13.30 11.59
C PRO A 102 16.07 13.89 12.50
N SER A 103 16.45 15.14 12.24
CA SER A 103 17.52 15.86 12.96
C SER A 103 17.27 16.06 14.46
N SER A 104 16.10 15.70 14.99
CA SER A 104 15.80 15.68 16.43
C SER A 104 15.87 14.29 17.07
N ALA A 105 16.07 13.21 16.31
CA ALA A 105 16.12 11.84 16.81
C ALA A 105 17.53 11.36 17.19
N VAL A 106 18.28 12.20 17.90
CA VAL A 106 19.35 11.71 18.78
C VAL A 106 18.80 11.10 20.08
N ALA A 107 17.47 11.06 20.25
CA ALA A 107 16.83 10.45 21.42
C ALA A 107 16.51 8.94 21.26
N ASP A 108 16.47 8.39 20.04
CA ASP A 108 16.10 6.97 19.80
C ASP A 108 16.71 6.43 18.49
N ALA A 109 18.04 6.45 18.37
CA ALA A 109 18.76 5.90 17.21
C ALA A 109 18.38 4.42 16.92
N ASP A 110 18.00 3.66 17.95
CA ASP A 110 17.52 2.28 17.85
C ASP A 110 16.18 2.17 17.13
N THR A 111 15.24 3.09 17.37
CA THR A 111 13.91 3.06 16.75
C THR A 111 13.99 3.40 15.26
N ALA A 112 14.75 4.45 14.90
CA ALA A 112 14.97 4.80 13.50
C ALA A 112 15.66 3.65 12.74
N SER A 113 16.62 2.97 13.37
CA SER A 113 17.30 1.80 12.79
C SER A 113 16.36 0.62 12.59
N ARG A 114 15.44 0.34 13.53
CA ARG A 114 14.42 -0.72 13.40
C ARG A 114 13.48 -0.47 12.23
N VAL A 115 12.97 0.75 12.09
CA VAL A 115 12.07 1.11 10.98
C VAL A 115 12.75 0.94 9.62
N VAL A 116 14.03 1.31 9.50
CA VAL A 116 14.80 1.11 8.27
C VAL A 116 14.97 -0.38 7.97
N LEU A 117 15.41 -1.18 8.94
CA LEU A 117 15.57 -2.63 8.77
C LEU A 117 14.27 -3.34 8.41
N ASP A 118 13.15 -2.91 9.01
CA ASP A 118 11.83 -3.44 8.69
C ASP A 118 11.40 -3.06 7.26
N LEU A 119 11.65 -1.82 6.81
CA LEU A 119 11.38 -1.41 5.42
C LEU A 119 12.27 -2.16 4.41
N GLU A 120 13.54 -2.41 4.73
CA GLU A 120 14.44 -3.23 3.93
C GLU A 120 13.90 -4.66 3.80
N ARG A 121 13.47 -5.28 4.91
CA ARG A 121 12.82 -6.60 4.89
C ARG A 121 11.60 -6.63 3.96
N TYR A 122 10.74 -5.63 4.05
CA TYR A 122 9.56 -5.52 3.20
C TYR A 122 9.90 -5.30 1.73
N THR A 123 10.96 -4.54 1.45
CA THR A 123 11.49 -4.32 0.10
C THR A 123 12.02 -5.62 -0.50
N GLU A 124 12.82 -6.38 0.25
CA GLU A 124 13.31 -7.68 -0.18
C GLU A 124 12.17 -8.67 -0.44
N LEU A 125 11.17 -8.73 0.46
CA LEU A 125 10.02 -9.60 0.30
C LEU A 125 9.22 -9.27 -0.97
N ALA A 126 8.99 -7.97 -1.22
CA ALA A 126 8.32 -7.52 -2.44
C ALA A 126 9.12 -7.88 -3.70
N ALA A 127 10.44 -7.69 -3.67
CA ALA A 127 11.33 -8.03 -4.78
C ALA A 127 11.32 -9.54 -5.10
N ARG A 128 11.37 -10.40 -4.08
CA ARG A 128 11.28 -11.86 -4.25
C ARG A 128 9.94 -12.28 -4.86
N ARG A 129 8.83 -11.69 -4.41
CA ARG A 129 7.49 -11.95 -4.96
C ARG A 129 7.36 -11.48 -6.41
N LEU A 130 7.93 -10.33 -6.74
CA LEU A 130 7.98 -9.85 -8.12
C LEU A 130 8.76 -10.82 -9.02
N GLN A 131 9.91 -11.31 -8.56
CA GLN A 131 10.70 -12.31 -9.29
C GLN A 131 9.89 -13.59 -9.52
N GLN A 132 9.18 -14.09 -8.50
CA GLN A 132 8.31 -15.25 -8.62
C GLN A 132 7.19 -15.05 -9.65
N LEU A 133 6.54 -13.88 -9.64
CA LEU A 133 5.50 -13.56 -10.63
C LEU A 133 6.06 -13.53 -12.06
N HIS A 134 7.23 -12.93 -12.27
CA HIS A 134 7.87 -12.95 -13.59
C HIS A 134 8.21 -14.37 -14.05
N GLN A 135 8.69 -15.22 -13.14
CA GLN A 135 8.95 -16.62 -13.46
C GLN A 135 7.67 -17.35 -13.86
N GLN A 136 6.58 -17.18 -13.10
CA GLN A 136 5.28 -17.78 -13.41
C GLN A 136 4.72 -17.32 -14.76
N ILE A 137 4.88 -16.04 -15.11
CA ILE A 137 4.47 -15.53 -16.42
C ILE A 137 5.25 -16.26 -17.53
N GLY A 138 6.58 -16.40 -17.39
CA GLY A 138 7.40 -17.13 -18.35
C GLY A 138 6.97 -18.59 -18.52
N GLU A 139 6.74 -19.31 -17.42
CA GLU A 139 6.26 -20.70 -17.46
C GLU A 139 4.90 -20.84 -18.17
N VAL A 140 3.98 -19.89 -17.95
CA VAL A 140 2.68 -19.85 -18.64
C VAL A 140 2.84 -19.53 -20.12
N GLU A 141 3.72 -18.61 -20.49
CA GLU A 141 3.99 -18.27 -21.89
C GLU A 141 4.57 -19.47 -22.66
N GLU A 142 5.50 -20.20 -22.06
CA GLU A 142 6.05 -21.43 -22.63
C GLU A 142 4.96 -22.50 -22.81
N PHE A 143 4.13 -22.71 -21.80
CA PHE A 143 3.01 -23.66 -21.89
C PHE A 143 2.03 -23.30 -23.02
N VAL A 144 1.69 -22.01 -23.16
CA VAL A 144 0.83 -21.53 -24.26
C VAL A 144 1.49 -21.75 -25.62
N ALA A 145 2.81 -21.56 -25.74
CA ALA A 145 3.54 -21.84 -26.97
C ALA A 145 3.49 -23.33 -27.35
N GLN A 146 3.73 -24.22 -26.38
CA GLN A 146 3.67 -25.67 -26.58
C GLN A 146 2.28 -26.13 -27.07
N LEU A 147 1.20 -25.65 -26.44
CA LEU A 147 -0.16 -25.98 -26.88
C LEU A 147 -0.45 -25.52 -28.31
N ARG A 148 0.06 -24.35 -28.71
CA ARG A 148 -0.11 -23.86 -30.09
C ARG A 148 0.62 -24.76 -31.09
N GLU A 149 1.82 -25.22 -30.77
CA GLU A 149 2.56 -26.15 -31.61
C GLU A 149 1.85 -27.50 -31.76
N GLU A 150 1.29 -28.02 -30.67
CA GLU A 150 0.48 -29.26 -30.70
C GLU A 150 -0.76 -29.11 -31.59
N VAL A 151 -1.49 -28.00 -31.45
CA VAL A 151 -2.66 -27.71 -32.30
C VAL A 151 -2.25 -27.61 -33.77
N ASN A 152 -1.13 -26.97 -34.09
CA ASN A 152 -0.63 -26.84 -35.45
C ASN A 152 -0.20 -28.19 -36.05
N ARG A 153 0.47 -29.04 -35.25
CA ARG A 153 0.80 -30.41 -35.65
C ARG A 153 -0.45 -31.24 -35.96
N GLY A 154 -1.48 -31.15 -35.12
CA GLY A 154 -2.74 -31.86 -35.33
C GLY A 154 -3.49 -31.40 -36.59
N ARG A 155 -3.40 -30.12 -36.94
CA ARG A 155 -4.04 -29.55 -38.15
C ARG A 155 -3.28 -29.83 -39.45
N GLY A 156 -1.95 -29.98 -39.40
CA GLY A 156 -1.13 -30.27 -40.58
C GLY A 156 -1.07 -31.76 -40.96
N ALA A 157 -1.60 -32.63 -40.11
CA ALA A 157 -1.65 -34.08 -40.31
C ALA A 157 -3.02 -34.61 -40.82
N SER A 158 -3.97 -33.71 -41.09
CA SER A 158 -5.27 -33.98 -41.77
C SER A 158 -5.33 -33.24 -43.10
#